data_AF-A0A1H9TVV2-F1
#
_entry.id   AF-A0A1H9TVV2-F1
#
_cell.length_a   1.000
_cell.length_b   1.000
_cell.length_c   1.000
_cell.angle_alpha   90.00
_cell.angle_beta   90.00
_cell.angle_gamma   90.00
#
_symmetry.space_group_name_H-M   'P 1'
#
loop_
_entity.id
_entity.type
_entity.pdbx_description
1 polymer ?
#
loop_
_entity_poly.entity_id
_entity_poly.type
_entity_poly.pdbx_seq_one_letter_code
_entity_poly.pdbx_strand_id
1 'polypeptide(L)'
;MDYTRRDLAQAVLDAHPDSQRGLDMFRGGFSEDMKKHQVRVRDGLFKAFGVDPGAHAALNMMLRATLQSNAAIRGPMSTFGEAGLLIRKLEGTGVLDKVKEIGALNTMSRKAHLDIIDELIGLMGPSVDVVTSADLKAIGVDDTPPNNQDYEMDY
;
A
#
# COMPACT_ATOMS: atom_id res chain seq x y z
N MET A 1 19.44 2.08 0.01
CA MET A 1 18.34 2.03 -0.96
C MET A 1 18.02 3.45 -1.37
N ASP A 2 17.59 3.65 -2.60
CA ASP A 2 17.20 4.97 -3.12
C ASP A 2 15.68 4.96 -3.32
N TYR A 3 15.04 6.03 -2.88
CA TYR A 3 13.61 6.25 -2.94
C TYR A 3 13.33 7.41 -3.87
N THR A 4 12.44 7.20 -4.82
CA THR A 4 11.88 8.22 -5.69
C THR A 4 10.55 8.71 -5.15
N ARG A 5 10.00 9.78 -5.76
CA ARG A 5 8.61 10.22 -5.52
C ARG A 5 7.60 9.07 -5.65
N ARG A 6 7.83 8.16 -6.59
CA ARG A 6 6.99 6.98 -6.82
C ARG A 6 7.01 6.01 -5.63
N ASP A 7 8.15 5.88 -4.97
CA ASP A 7 8.30 5.05 -3.78
C ASP A 7 7.61 5.70 -2.56
N LEU A 8 7.65 7.03 -2.44
CA LEU A 8 6.81 7.75 -1.47
C LEU A 8 5.32 7.50 -1.74
N ALA A 9 4.87 7.58 -3.00
CA ALA A 9 3.49 7.29 -3.37
C ALA A 9 3.07 5.86 -2.96
N GLN A 10 3.97 4.88 -3.15
CA GLN A 10 3.75 3.49 -2.73
C GLN A 10 3.72 3.37 -1.20
N ALA A 11 4.64 4.02 -0.47
CA ALA A 11 4.66 4.03 0.99
C ALA A 11 3.37 4.63 1.59
N VAL A 12 2.78 5.65 0.94
CA VAL A 12 1.49 6.23 1.34
C VAL A 12 0.35 5.23 1.23
N LEU A 13 0.30 4.43 0.16
CA LEU A 13 -0.67 3.33 0.01
C LEU A 13 -0.46 2.25 1.08
N ASP A 14 0.78 1.85 1.32
CA ASP A 14 1.09 0.72 2.20
C ASP A 14 0.81 1.04 3.67
N ALA A 15 1.08 2.28 4.07
CA ALA A 15 0.76 2.79 5.39
C ALA A 15 -0.75 3.07 5.63
N HIS A 16 -1.63 2.84 4.64
CA HIS A 16 -3.07 2.95 4.86
C HIS A 16 -3.54 1.87 5.88
N PRO A 17 -4.44 2.20 6.83
CA PRO A 17 -4.89 1.25 7.85
C PRO A 17 -5.47 -0.05 7.28
N ASP A 18 -6.27 0.07 6.22
CA ASP A 18 -6.91 -1.09 5.58
C ASP A 18 -6.01 -1.81 4.56
N SER A 19 -4.81 -1.31 4.28
CA SER A 19 -3.91 -1.95 3.31
C SER A 19 -3.40 -3.28 3.86
N GLN A 20 -3.55 -4.36 3.09
CA GLN A 20 -3.03 -5.68 3.44
C GLN A 20 -1.67 -5.98 2.80
N ARG A 21 -1.05 -4.99 2.12
CA ARG A 21 0.19 -5.23 1.37
C ARG A 21 1.35 -5.48 2.34
N GLY A 22 2.11 -6.54 2.06
CA GLY A 22 3.29 -6.91 2.86
C GLY A 22 2.96 -7.53 4.22
N LEU A 23 1.68 -7.77 4.52
CA LEU A 23 1.25 -8.42 5.75
C LEU A 23 1.19 -9.94 5.57
N ASP A 24 1.30 -10.65 6.68
CA ASP A 24 1.16 -12.11 6.75
C ASP A 24 -0.01 -12.46 7.66
N MET A 25 -1.05 -13.07 7.08
CA MET A 25 -2.27 -13.42 7.81
C MET A 25 -2.06 -14.51 8.86
N PHE A 26 -0.97 -15.26 8.78
CA PHE A 26 -0.62 -16.30 9.73
C PHE A 26 0.37 -15.82 10.79
N ARG A 27 0.83 -14.56 10.73
CA ARG A 27 1.80 -14.00 11.69
C ARG A 27 1.33 -12.61 12.10
N GLY A 28 0.41 -12.54 13.04
CA GLY A 28 -0.19 -11.30 13.53
C GLY A 28 0.85 -10.33 14.10
N GLY A 29 1.77 -10.83 14.92
CA GLY A 29 2.87 -10.01 15.47
C GLY A 29 3.76 -9.38 14.38
N PHE A 30 4.07 -10.14 13.32
CA PHE A 30 4.79 -9.62 12.16
C PHE A 30 3.99 -8.52 11.46
N SER A 31 2.70 -8.76 11.21
CA SER A 31 1.83 -7.81 10.53
C SER A 31 1.66 -6.50 11.30
N GLU A 32 1.59 -6.55 12.63
CA GLU A 32 1.56 -5.35 13.49
C GLU A 32 2.85 -4.53 13.36
N ASP A 33 4.01 -5.18 13.46
CA ASP A 33 5.30 -4.49 13.37
C ASP A 33 5.58 -3.99 11.95
N MET A 34 5.16 -4.75 10.93
CA MET A 34 5.19 -4.31 9.53
C MET A 34 4.32 -3.07 9.33
N LYS A 35 3.14 -2.99 9.94
CA LYS A 35 2.29 -1.79 9.88
C LYS A 35 2.96 -0.57 10.51
N LYS A 36 3.57 -0.74 11.69
CA LYS A 36 4.33 0.34 12.35
C LYS A 36 5.51 0.77 11.48
N HIS A 37 6.20 -0.18 10.86
CA HIS A 37 7.29 0.08 9.93
C HIS A 37 6.82 0.88 8.70
N GLN A 38 5.74 0.46 8.03
CA GLN A 38 5.18 1.15 6.85
C GLN A 38 4.80 2.60 7.17
N VAL A 39 4.14 2.84 8.31
CA VAL A 39 3.80 4.19 8.78
C VAL A 39 5.05 5.04 9.02
N ARG A 40 6.05 4.48 9.72
CA ARG A 40 7.32 5.16 10.02
C ARG A 40 8.07 5.56 8.74
N VAL A 41 8.14 4.66 7.76
CA VAL A 41 8.79 4.91 6.48
C VAL A 41 8.05 5.98 5.69
N ARG A 42 6.71 5.91 5.61
CA ARG A 42 5.90 6.97 4.97
C ARG A 42 6.19 8.34 5.57
N ASP A 43 6.13 8.46 6.89
CA ASP A 43 6.33 9.74 7.58
C ASP A 43 7.76 10.25 7.41
N GLY A 44 8.74 9.35 7.45
CA GLY A 44 10.13 9.63 7.13
C GLY A 44 10.33 10.15 5.72
N LEU A 45 9.72 9.49 4.73
CA LEU A 45 9.80 9.90 3.33
C LEU A 45 9.13 11.26 3.10
N PHE A 46 7.93 11.52 3.66
CA PHE A 46 7.32 12.85 3.57
C PHE A 46 8.26 13.94 4.08
N LYS A 47 8.87 13.72 5.26
CA LYS A 47 9.82 14.65 5.85
C LYS A 47 11.07 14.83 4.98
N ALA A 48 11.66 13.75 4.49
CA ALA A 48 12.89 13.79 3.69
C ALA A 48 12.67 14.43 2.31
N PHE A 49 11.51 14.21 1.70
CA PHE A 49 11.09 14.87 0.47
C PHE A 49 10.63 16.33 0.68
N GLY A 50 10.50 16.80 1.91
CA GLY A 50 10.00 18.15 2.22
C GLY A 50 8.53 18.35 1.86
N VAL A 51 7.75 17.28 1.80
CA VAL A 51 6.33 17.31 1.44
C VAL A 51 5.47 17.26 2.69
N ASP A 52 4.67 18.29 2.92
CA ASP A 52 3.66 18.33 3.98
C ASP A 52 2.25 18.36 3.38
N PRO A 53 1.53 17.23 3.34
CA PRO A 53 0.14 17.21 2.88
C PRO A 53 -0.77 18.18 3.65
N GLY A 54 -0.49 18.44 4.93
CA GLY A 54 -1.25 19.38 5.76
C GLY A 54 -1.23 20.81 5.23
N ALA A 55 -0.12 21.23 4.61
CA ALA A 55 0.01 22.54 3.98
C ALA A 55 -0.80 22.67 2.68
N HIS A 56 -1.23 21.55 2.07
CA HIS A 56 -1.99 21.51 0.81
C HIS A 56 -3.40 20.94 1.00
N ALA A 57 -4.27 21.64 1.72
CA ALA A 57 -5.59 21.15 2.13
C ALA A 57 -6.42 20.48 1.02
N ALA A 58 -6.53 21.10 -0.16
CA ALA A 58 -7.30 20.56 -1.29
C ALA A 58 -6.65 19.29 -1.89
N LEU A 59 -5.33 19.29 -2.07
CA LEU A 59 -4.60 18.12 -2.58
C LEU A 59 -4.63 16.97 -1.59
N ASN A 60 -4.51 17.27 -0.29
CA ASN A 60 -4.62 16.27 0.77
C ASN A 60 -6.03 15.68 0.86
N MET A 61 -7.07 16.49 0.64
CA MET A 61 -8.44 15.97 0.54
C MET A 61 -8.56 14.95 -0.60
N MET A 62 -8.02 15.27 -1.79
CA MET A 62 -8.02 14.34 -2.93
C MET A 62 -7.18 13.10 -2.63
N LEU A 63 -5.99 13.26 -2.06
CA LEU A 63 -5.10 12.16 -1.65
C LEU A 63 -5.83 11.18 -0.72
N ARG A 64 -6.52 11.69 0.31
CA ARG A 64 -7.30 10.86 1.25
C ARG A 64 -8.45 10.13 0.56
N ALA A 65 -9.16 10.80 -0.34
CA ALA A 65 -10.23 10.17 -1.12
C ALA A 65 -9.69 9.05 -2.05
N THR A 66 -8.54 9.29 -2.69
CA THR A 66 -7.86 8.28 -3.53
C THR A 66 -7.41 7.09 -2.70
N LEU A 67 -6.86 7.31 -1.50
CA LEU A 67 -6.46 6.24 -0.58
C LEU A 67 -7.66 5.37 -0.16
N GLN A 68 -8.77 6.01 0.23
CA GLN A 68 -10.00 5.30 0.61
C GLN A 68 -10.58 4.49 -0.56
N SER A 69 -10.60 5.08 -1.76
CA SER A 69 -11.03 4.40 -2.98
C SER A 69 -10.15 3.19 -3.29
N ASN A 70 -8.82 3.32 -3.16
CA ASN A 70 -7.88 2.22 -3.39
C ASN A 70 -8.09 1.07 -2.39
N ALA A 71 -8.26 1.39 -1.10
CA ALA A 71 -8.50 0.43 -0.04
C ALA A 71 -9.83 -0.33 -0.21
N ALA A 72 -10.81 0.28 -0.86
CA ALA A 72 -12.10 -0.35 -1.14
C ALA A 72 -12.06 -1.35 -2.32
N ILE A 73 -10.97 -1.42 -3.09
CA ILE A 73 -10.85 -2.34 -4.23
C ILE A 73 -10.84 -3.79 -3.75
N ARG A 74 -11.96 -4.49 -3.97
CA ARG A 74 -12.18 -5.89 -3.58
C ARG A 74 -12.59 -6.74 -4.78
N GLY A 75 -12.16 -8.01 -4.75
CA GLY A 75 -12.61 -9.01 -5.71
C GLY A 75 -13.82 -9.76 -5.17
N PRO A 76 -14.67 -10.36 -6.01
CA PRO A 76 -15.85 -11.12 -5.54
C PRO A 76 -15.51 -12.24 -4.56
N MET A 77 -14.29 -12.79 -4.66
CA MET A 77 -13.82 -13.90 -3.84
C MET A 77 -12.99 -13.48 -2.61
N SER A 78 -12.82 -12.18 -2.35
CA SER A 78 -11.82 -11.70 -1.38
C SER A 78 -12.12 -12.00 0.09
N THR A 79 -13.32 -12.49 0.41
CA THR A 79 -13.75 -12.80 1.78
C THR A 79 -13.94 -14.29 2.03
N PHE A 80 -13.61 -15.16 1.06
CA PHE A 80 -13.69 -16.60 1.24
C PHE A 80 -12.34 -17.15 1.71
N GLY A 81 -12.33 -17.81 2.88
CA GLY A 81 -11.16 -18.53 3.37
C GLY A 81 -10.93 -19.86 2.66
N GLU A 82 -12.01 -20.60 2.37
CA GLU A 82 -12.00 -21.83 1.57
C GLU A 82 -13.13 -21.76 0.55
N ALA A 83 -12.78 -21.83 -0.74
CA ALA A 83 -13.73 -21.66 -1.84
C ALA A 83 -13.82 -22.89 -2.76
N GLY A 84 -13.15 -24.00 -2.45
CA GLY A 84 -13.06 -25.16 -3.34
C GLY A 84 -14.42 -25.72 -3.78
N LEU A 85 -15.39 -25.85 -2.86
CA LEU A 85 -16.74 -26.33 -3.20
C LEU A 85 -17.53 -25.35 -4.07
N LEU A 86 -17.35 -24.04 -3.88
CA LEU A 86 -17.98 -23.01 -4.69
C LEU A 86 -17.37 -23.00 -6.09
N ILE A 87 -16.04 -23.06 -6.19
CA ILE A 87 -15.31 -23.12 -7.46
C ILE A 87 -15.78 -24.31 -8.29
N ARG A 88 -15.84 -25.52 -7.72
CA ARG A 88 -16.33 -26.72 -8.43
C ARG A 88 -17.76 -26.58 -8.97
N LYS A 89 -18.64 -25.86 -8.26
CA LYS A 89 -20.00 -25.58 -8.73
C LYS A 89 -20.04 -24.56 -9.87
N LEU A 90 -19.04 -23.70 -9.95
CA LEU A 90 -18.92 -22.66 -10.98
C LEU A 90 -18.06 -23.11 -12.17
N GLU A 91 -17.39 -24.26 -12.09
CA GLU A 91 -16.66 -24.86 -13.21
C GLU A 91 -17.59 -25.08 -14.41
N GLY A 92 -17.12 -24.73 -15.61
CA GLY A 92 -17.92 -24.77 -16.83
C GLY A 92 -18.91 -23.61 -16.98
N THR A 93 -19.05 -22.74 -15.97
CA THR A 93 -19.76 -21.46 -16.10
C THR A 93 -18.78 -20.35 -16.51
N GLY A 94 -19.29 -19.31 -17.19
CA GLY A 94 -18.50 -18.10 -17.47
C GLY A 94 -18.24 -17.21 -16.24
N VAL A 95 -18.70 -17.60 -15.04
CA VAL A 95 -18.57 -16.78 -13.82
C VAL A 95 -17.10 -16.66 -13.39
N LEU A 96 -16.34 -17.76 -13.43
CA LEU A 96 -14.92 -17.76 -13.03
C LEU A 96 -14.07 -16.85 -13.93
N ASP A 97 -14.40 -16.81 -15.23
CA ASP A 97 -13.76 -15.89 -16.17
C ASP A 97 -14.03 -14.42 -15.82
N LYS A 98 -15.26 -14.09 -15.45
CA LYS A 98 -15.62 -12.73 -14.98
C LYS A 98 -14.98 -12.38 -13.65
N VAL A 99 -14.84 -13.33 -12.72
CA VAL A 99 -14.08 -13.12 -11.47
C VAL A 99 -12.62 -12.80 -11.78
N LYS A 100 -12.00 -13.53 -12.72
CA LYS A 100 -10.63 -13.26 -13.18
C LYS A 100 -10.50 -11.91 -13.85
N GLU A 101 -11.47 -11.54 -14.69
CA GLU A 101 -11.55 -10.23 -15.35
C GLU A 101 -11.61 -9.08 -14.32
N ILE A 102 -12.47 -9.20 -13.29
CA ILE A 102 -12.52 -8.22 -12.19
C ILE A 102 -11.16 -8.15 -11.48
N GLY A 103 -10.49 -9.28 -11.27
CA GLY A 103 -9.13 -9.30 -10.72
C GLY A 103 -8.14 -8.46 -11.54
N ALA A 104 -8.18 -8.59 -12.86
CA ALA A 104 -7.33 -7.80 -13.76
C ALA A 104 -7.69 -6.30 -13.74
N LEU A 105 -8.98 -5.97 -13.78
CA LEU A 105 -9.46 -4.58 -13.69
C LEU A 105 -9.08 -3.94 -12.35
N ASN A 106 -9.16 -4.70 -11.25
CA ASN A 106 -8.72 -4.24 -9.93
C ASN A 106 -7.22 -3.95 -9.90
N THR A 107 -6.39 -4.77 -10.56
CA THR A 107 -4.95 -4.50 -10.69
C THR A 107 -4.68 -3.21 -11.47
N MET A 108 -5.38 -3.01 -12.60
CA MET A 108 -5.28 -1.78 -13.39
C MET A 108 -5.74 -0.56 -12.60
N SER A 109 -6.85 -0.68 -11.87
CA SER A 109 -7.38 0.36 -11.00
C SER A 109 -6.37 0.73 -9.91
N ARG A 110 -5.76 -0.25 -9.24
CA ARG A 110 -4.72 0.01 -8.23
C ARG A 110 -3.52 0.76 -8.81
N LYS A 111 -3.10 0.43 -10.02
CA LYS A 111 -2.02 1.17 -10.72
C LYS A 111 -2.42 2.63 -10.95
N ALA A 112 -3.63 2.88 -11.46
CA ALA A 112 -4.12 4.23 -11.70
C ALA A 112 -4.21 5.06 -10.40
N HIS A 113 -4.60 4.45 -9.28
CA HIS A 113 -4.59 5.13 -7.97
C HIS A 113 -3.17 5.53 -7.56
N LEU A 114 -2.18 4.65 -7.75
CA LEU A 114 -0.78 4.97 -7.47
C LEU A 114 -0.28 6.09 -8.38
N ASP A 115 -0.67 6.12 -9.66
CA ASP A 115 -0.37 7.22 -10.60
C ASP A 115 -0.96 8.55 -10.10
N ILE A 116 -2.22 8.55 -9.66
CA ILE A 116 -2.85 9.75 -9.07
C ILE A 116 -2.08 10.23 -7.84
N ILE A 117 -1.70 9.33 -6.93
CA ILE A 117 -0.97 9.70 -5.71
C ILE A 117 0.40 10.29 -6.04
N ASP A 118 1.12 9.71 -7.00
CA ASP A 118 2.41 10.21 -7.45
C ASP A 118 2.30 11.63 -8.04
N GLU A 119 1.29 11.88 -8.88
CA GLU A 119 1.02 13.22 -9.43
C GLU A 119 0.62 14.22 -8.34
N LEU A 120 -0.23 13.82 -7.37
CA LEU A 120 -0.61 14.67 -6.26
C LEU A 120 0.60 15.08 -5.40
N ILE A 121 1.50 14.14 -5.11
CA ILE A 121 2.76 14.44 -4.42
C ILE A 121 3.61 15.40 -5.25
N GLY A 122 3.68 15.21 -6.57
CA GLY A 122 4.36 16.14 -7.47
C GLY A 122 3.84 17.57 -7.37
N LEU A 123 2.52 17.73 -7.31
CA LEU A 123 1.86 19.03 -7.13
C LEU A 123 2.07 19.65 -5.74
N MET A 124 2.39 18.84 -4.72
CA MET A 124 2.78 19.33 -3.40
C MET A 124 4.23 19.84 -3.35
N GLY A 125 5.02 19.64 -4.40
CA GLY A 125 6.35 20.25 -4.56
C GLY A 125 7.43 19.65 -3.66
N PRO A 126 7.86 18.40 -3.89
CA PRO A 126 9.01 17.83 -3.19
C PRO A 126 10.27 18.67 -3.41
N SER A 127 11.10 18.82 -2.38
CA SER A 127 12.34 19.60 -2.43
C SER A 127 13.51 18.86 -3.08
N VAL A 128 13.39 17.55 -3.25
CA VAL A 128 14.40 16.65 -3.82
C VAL A 128 13.74 15.59 -4.69
N ASP A 129 14.45 15.08 -5.68
CA ASP A 129 13.93 14.02 -6.58
C ASP A 129 14.16 12.61 -6.01
N VAL A 130 15.21 12.45 -5.20
CA VAL A 130 15.65 11.17 -4.63
C VAL A 130 16.00 11.35 -3.16
N VAL A 131 15.57 10.40 -2.33
CA VAL A 131 15.92 10.25 -0.92
C VAL A 131 16.60 8.90 -0.73
N THR A 132 17.71 8.86 0.00
CA THR A 132 18.41 7.59 0.29
C THR A 132 18.08 7.04 1.67
N SER A 133 18.33 5.76 1.91
CA SER A 133 18.30 5.17 3.27
C SER A 133 19.20 5.92 4.24
N ALA A 134 20.32 6.49 3.77
CA ALA A 134 21.21 7.28 4.61
C ALA A 134 20.54 8.60 5.04
N ASP A 135 19.76 9.22 4.16
CA ASP A 135 18.98 10.43 4.49
C ASP A 135 17.89 10.12 5.51
N LEU A 136 17.17 9.00 5.33
CA LEU A 136 16.19 8.51 6.31
C LEU A 136 16.86 8.24 7.67
N LYS A 137 18.00 7.57 7.68
CA LYS A 137 18.77 7.31 8.90
C LYS A 137 19.24 8.61 9.58
N ALA A 138 19.64 9.60 8.80
CA ALA A 138 20.07 10.92 9.31
C ALA A 138 18.94 11.67 10.03
N ILE A 139 17.68 11.41 9.67
CA ILE A 139 16.50 11.95 10.36
C ILE A 139 15.91 10.99 11.41
N GLY A 140 16.60 9.87 11.71
CA GLY A 140 16.21 8.90 12.75
C GLY A 140 15.21 7.85 12.30
N VAL A 141 15.05 7.64 10.99
CA VAL A 141 14.13 6.64 10.42
C VAL A 141 14.92 5.42 9.97
N ASP A 142 14.61 4.26 10.55
CA ASP A 142 15.08 2.96 10.09
C ASP A 142 14.09 2.39 9.06
N ASP A 143 14.57 2.22 7.83
CA ASP A 143 13.85 1.69 6.69
C ASP A 143 14.04 0.17 6.49
N THR A 144 14.67 -0.51 7.47
CA THR A 144 14.76 -1.97 7.47
C THR A 144 13.40 -2.59 7.82
N PRO A 145 12.81 -3.43 6.95
CA PRO A 145 11.55 -4.10 7.25
C PRO A 145 11.76 -5.20 8.32
N PRO A 146 10.73 -5.52 9.13
CA PRO A 146 10.81 -6.68 10.01
C PRO A 146 10.96 -7.96 9.18
N ASN A 147 11.67 -8.94 9.73
CA ASN A 147 11.84 -10.25 9.09
C ASN A 147 10.72 -11.18 9.55
N ASN A 148 9.96 -11.73 8.62
CA ASN A 148 8.83 -12.60 8.97
C ASN A 148 9.26 -13.85 9.73
N GLN A 149 10.50 -14.34 9.52
CA GLN A 149 11.04 -15.53 10.19
C GLN A 149 11.21 -15.36 11.70
N ASP A 150 11.23 -14.13 12.20
CA ASP A 150 11.43 -13.83 13.62
C ASP A 150 10.13 -13.96 14.45
N TYR A 151 9.01 -14.29 13.80
CA TYR A 151 7.68 -14.35 14.42
C TYR A 151 7.11 -15.77 14.40
N GLU A 152 6.33 -16.13 15.42
CA GLU A 152 5.58 -17.39 15.44
C GLU A 152 4.35 -17.31 14.53
N MET A 153 3.86 -18.48 14.09
CA MET A 153 2.59 -18.54 13.36
C MET A 153 1.42 -18.60 14.34
N ASP A 154 0.44 -17.75 14.10
CA ASP A 154 -0.85 -17.76 14.77
C ASP A 154 -1.72 -18.83 14.08
N TYR A 155 -2.09 -19.87 14.84
CA TYR A 155 -2.99 -20.94 14.38
C TYR A 155 -4.46 -20.65 14.73
#